data_AF-A0A9P6HNV6-F1
#
_entry.id   AF-A0A9P6HNV6-F1
#
_cell.length_a   1.000
_cell.length_b   1.000
_cell.length_c   1.000
_cell.angle_alpha   90.00
_cell.angle_beta   90.00
_cell.angle_gamma   90.00
#
_symmetry.space_group_name_H-M   'P 1'
#
loop_
_entity.id
_entity.type
_entity.pdbx_description
1 polymer ?
#
loop_
_entity_poly.entity_id
_entity_poly.type
_entity_poly.pdbx_seq_one_letter_code
_entity_poly.pdbx_strand_id
1 'polypeptide(L)'
;MVSTIPSSSPPQFSKPITNKGMVIPPLDLKRFKGSFKHFCSVKGLVLDQEPLRVGGKELNLHSLHEKVIAHCGYEIAEKTPDFWMKIGEELRLIHPRDVTSARLEVTDRLAAIYKRCLEQFDTIYVISFVQEVQHRMAQDKTIG
;
A
#
# COMPACT_ATOMS: atom_id res chain seq x y z
N MET A 1 0.60 -18.47 45.07
CA MET A 1 -0.21 -17.57 44.23
C MET A 1 0.49 -17.46 42.89
N VAL A 2 0.03 -18.20 41.87
CA VAL A 2 0.63 -18.18 40.54
C VAL A 2 -0.28 -17.37 39.64
N SER A 3 0.10 -16.14 39.32
CA SER A 3 -0.64 -15.30 38.39
C SER A 3 -0.18 -15.64 36.99
N THR A 4 -0.99 -16.44 36.30
CA THR A 4 -0.87 -16.68 34.86
C THR A 4 -1.10 -15.35 34.13
N ILE A 5 -0.08 -14.86 33.44
CA ILE A 5 -0.17 -13.71 32.55
C ILE A 5 -0.82 -14.20 31.24
N PRO A 6 -1.92 -13.60 30.76
CA PRO A 6 -2.49 -13.99 29.48
C PRO A 6 -1.55 -13.57 28.35
N SER A 7 -1.16 -14.55 27.54
CA SER A 7 -0.40 -14.38 26.30
C SER A 7 -1.16 -13.46 25.35
N SER A 8 -0.69 -12.22 25.20
CA SER A 8 -1.18 -11.29 24.19
C SER A 8 -0.67 -11.74 22.82
N SER A 9 -1.50 -12.50 22.11
CA SER A 9 -1.33 -12.77 20.69
C SER A 9 -1.24 -11.43 19.92
N PRO A 10 -0.26 -11.25 19.02
CA PRO A 10 -0.24 -10.08 18.15
C PRO A 10 -1.50 -10.06 17.27
N PRO A 11 -2.02 -8.87 16.91
CA PRO A 11 -3.17 -8.76 16.03
C PRO A 11 -2.86 -9.43 14.69
N GLN A 12 -3.43 -10.63 14.48
CA GLN A 12 -3.41 -11.30 13.19
C GLN A 12 -4.34 -10.52 12.26
N PHE A 13 -3.74 -9.67 11.42
CA PHE A 13 -4.40 -9.06 10.27
C PHE A 13 -4.87 -10.17 9.34
N SER A 14 -6.08 -10.62 9.61
CA SER A 14 -6.74 -11.71 8.92
C SER A 14 -7.43 -11.11 7.70
N LYS A 15 -6.88 -11.43 6.53
CA LYS A 15 -7.45 -11.25 5.18
C LYS A 15 -7.48 -9.79 4.68
N PRO A 16 -7.26 -9.57 3.37
CA PRO A 16 -7.44 -8.24 2.76
C PRO A 16 -8.88 -7.77 2.98
N ILE A 17 -9.07 -6.70 3.77
CA ILE A 17 -10.38 -6.12 4.05
C ILE A 17 -10.74 -5.17 2.90
N THR A 18 -11.31 -5.75 1.86
CA THR A 18 -11.72 -5.05 0.66
C THR A 18 -12.98 -4.23 0.88
N ASN A 19 -13.01 -3.00 0.36
CA ASN A 19 -14.21 -2.18 0.20
C ASN A 19 -15.28 -3.04 -0.52
N LYS A 20 -16.33 -3.47 0.20
CA LYS A 20 -17.41 -4.38 -0.26
C LYS A 20 -17.01 -5.83 -0.65
N GLY A 21 -15.96 -6.42 -0.06
CA GLY A 21 -15.63 -7.84 -0.27
C GLY A 21 -14.94 -8.18 -1.61
N MET A 22 -14.55 -7.16 -2.38
CA MET A 22 -13.96 -7.32 -3.71
C MET A 22 -12.43 -7.22 -3.70
N VAL A 23 -11.73 -8.32 -3.99
CA VAL A 23 -10.25 -8.33 -4.05
C VAL A 23 -9.75 -7.57 -5.26
N ILE A 24 -9.06 -6.45 -5.00
CA ILE A 24 -8.40 -5.65 -6.03
C ILE A 24 -6.99 -6.22 -6.21
N PRO A 25 -6.65 -6.78 -7.38
CA PRO A 25 -5.30 -7.26 -7.63
C PRO A 25 -4.35 -6.05 -7.75
N PRO A 26 -3.09 -6.14 -7.31
CA PRO A 26 -2.10 -5.14 -7.66
C PRO A 26 -1.73 -5.22 -9.15
N LEU A 27 -1.21 -4.12 -9.70
CA LEU A 27 -0.69 -4.12 -11.07
C LEU A 27 0.63 -4.90 -11.12
N ASP A 28 0.79 -5.72 -12.17
CA ASP A 28 2.10 -6.32 -12.47
C ASP A 28 3.12 -5.23 -12.83
N LEU A 29 4.41 -5.54 -12.68
CA LEU A 29 5.50 -4.59 -12.86
C LEU A 29 5.47 -3.88 -14.23
N LYS A 30 5.11 -4.59 -15.30
CA LYS A 30 5.11 -4.02 -16.67
C LYS A 30 3.98 -3.02 -16.82
N ARG A 31 2.77 -3.38 -16.38
CA ARG A 31 1.60 -2.49 -16.39
C ARG A 31 1.80 -1.30 -15.47
N PHE A 32 2.31 -1.54 -14.27
CA PHE A 32 2.64 -0.47 -13.32
C PHE A 32 3.62 0.52 -13.95
N LYS A 33 4.77 0.08 -14.48
CA LYS A 33 5.75 0.99 -15.09
C LYS A 33 5.16 1.81 -16.23
N GLY A 34 4.37 1.18 -17.11
CA GLY A 34 3.75 1.88 -18.24
C GLY A 34 2.75 2.94 -17.79
N SER A 35 1.77 2.53 -16.97
CA SER A 35 0.70 3.40 -16.49
C SER A 35 1.22 4.49 -15.53
N PHE A 36 2.16 4.15 -14.66
CA PHE A 36 2.75 5.08 -13.71
C PHE A 36 3.61 6.14 -14.41
N LYS A 37 4.42 5.75 -15.41
CA LYS A 37 5.18 6.72 -16.23
C LYS A 37 4.25 7.70 -16.94
N HIS A 38 3.16 7.20 -17.52
CA HIS A 38 2.16 8.04 -18.15
C HIS A 38 1.50 8.98 -17.14
N PHE A 39 1.09 8.45 -15.98
CA PHE A 39 0.53 9.24 -14.89
C PHE A 39 1.47 10.37 -14.43
N CYS A 40 2.76 10.07 -14.22
CA CYS A 40 3.76 11.09 -13.88
C CYS A 40 3.86 12.17 -14.95
N SER A 41 3.84 11.80 -16.24
CA SER A 41 3.86 12.75 -17.35
C SER A 41 2.62 13.65 -17.38
N VAL A 42 1.43 13.10 -17.12
CA VAL A 42 0.17 13.85 -17.11
C VAL A 42 0.07 14.78 -15.89
N LYS A 43 0.55 14.32 -14.73
CA LYS A 43 0.51 15.08 -13.48
C LYS A 43 1.66 16.08 -13.32
N GLY A 44 2.60 16.12 -14.27
CA GLY A 44 3.83 16.89 -14.13
C GLY A 44 4.67 16.46 -12.91
N LEU A 45 4.52 15.19 -12.50
CA LEU A 45 5.22 14.67 -11.33
C LEU A 45 6.66 14.36 -11.73
N VAL A 46 7.55 15.30 -11.41
CA VAL A 46 8.99 15.09 -11.51
C VAL A 46 9.41 14.24 -10.31
N LEU A 47 9.62 12.94 -10.57
CA LEU A 47 10.45 12.11 -9.70
C LEU A 47 11.87 12.58 -9.97
N ASP A 48 12.30 13.62 -9.26
CA ASP A 48 13.66 14.13 -9.35
C ASP A 48 14.67 12.99 -9.22
N GLN A 49 15.81 13.15 -9.87
CA GLN A 49 16.84 12.14 -10.08
C GLN A 49 17.49 11.59 -8.79
N GLU A 50 16.99 11.97 -7.62
CA GLU A 50 17.39 11.37 -6.36
C GLU A 50 16.66 10.04 -6.15
N PRO A 51 17.39 8.94 -5.93
CA PRO A 51 16.78 7.67 -5.59
C PRO A 51 15.93 7.87 -4.33
N LEU A 52 14.65 7.51 -4.41
CA LEU A 52 13.76 7.54 -3.26
C LEU A 52 14.34 6.60 -2.21
N ARG A 53 15.01 7.16 -1.20
CA ARG A 53 15.71 6.41 -0.17
C ARG A 53 14.98 6.49 1.15
N VAL A 54 14.86 5.34 1.80
CA VAL A 54 14.26 5.18 3.13
C VAL A 54 15.14 4.23 3.93
N GLY A 55 15.61 4.64 5.11
CA GLY A 55 16.49 3.80 5.92
C GLY A 55 17.80 3.40 5.21
N GLY A 56 18.33 4.28 4.36
CA GLY A 56 19.55 4.03 3.56
C GLY A 56 19.36 3.08 2.36
N LYS A 57 18.16 2.57 2.11
CA LYS A 57 17.83 1.68 0.99
C LYS A 57 17.02 2.40 -0.06
N GLU A 58 17.20 2.00 -1.32
CA GLU A 58 16.34 2.45 -2.41
C GLU A 58 14.96 1.82 -2.28
N LEU A 59 13.93 2.65 -2.37
CA LEU A 59 12.54 2.26 -2.30
C LEU A 59 12.02 1.93 -3.70
N ASN A 60 11.62 0.68 -3.89
CA ASN A 60 10.91 0.28 -5.09
C ASN A 60 9.42 0.67 -4.98
N LEU A 61 9.01 1.67 -5.76
CA LEU A 61 7.63 2.16 -5.79
C LEU A 61 6.61 1.08 -6.22
N HIS A 62 7.00 0.14 -7.09
CA HIS A 62 6.11 -0.96 -7.48
C HIS A 62 5.86 -1.91 -6.31
N SER A 63 6.90 -2.26 -5.56
CA SER A 63 6.74 -3.10 -4.35
C SER A 63 5.90 -2.40 -3.29
N LEU A 64 6.06 -1.08 -3.13
CA LEU A 64 5.21 -0.29 -2.23
C LEU A 64 3.74 -0.30 -2.68
N HIS A 65 3.48 -0.10 -3.98
CA HIS A 65 2.14 -0.23 -4.58
C HIS A 65 1.53 -1.61 -4.31
N GLU A 66 2.25 -2.70 -4.60
CA GLU A 66 1.75 -4.06 -4.40
C GLU A 66 1.30 -4.29 -2.96
N LYS A 67 2.12 -3.87 -2.00
CA LYS A 67 1.82 -4.02 -0.57
C LYS A 67 0.61 -3.19 -0.17
N VAL A 68 0.52 -1.93 -0.58
CA VAL A 68 -0.61 -1.06 -0.20
C VAL A 68 -1.92 -1.53 -0.82
N ILE A 69 -1.92 -1.93 -2.09
CA ILE A 69 -3.11 -2.48 -2.76
C ILE A 69 -3.54 -3.81 -2.11
N ALA A 70 -2.58 -4.69 -1.81
CA ALA A 70 -2.88 -5.97 -1.14
C ALA A 70 -3.54 -5.79 0.24
N HIS A 71 -3.28 -4.68 0.93
CA HIS A 71 -3.82 -4.44 2.26
C HIS A 71 -5.09 -3.58 2.31
N CYS A 72 -5.61 -3.05 1.20
CA CYS A 72 -6.81 -2.20 1.29
C CYS A 72 -6.89 -1.00 0.36
N GLY A 73 -5.74 -0.54 -0.16
CA GLY A 73 -5.59 0.83 -0.65
C GLY A 73 -5.41 1.87 0.48
N TYR A 74 -5.19 3.13 0.10
CA TYR A 74 -4.75 4.21 1.00
C TYR A 74 -5.73 4.55 2.13
N GLU A 75 -7.05 4.53 1.89
CA GLU A 75 -8.05 4.89 2.91
C GLU A 75 -8.00 3.99 4.15
N ILE A 76 -7.61 2.73 3.98
CA ILE A 76 -7.43 1.78 5.07
C ILE A 76 -6.02 1.90 5.65
N ALA A 77 -5.02 2.19 4.83
CA ALA A 77 -3.66 2.47 5.27
C ALA A 77 -3.60 3.63 6.28
N GLU A 78 -4.34 4.73 6.04
CA GLU A 78 -4.36 5.89 6.93
C GLU A 78 -5.08 5.61 8.26
N LYS A 79 -6.10 4.74 8.24
CA LYS A 79 -6.92 4.40 9.43
C LYS A 79 -6.34 3.25 10.25
N THR A 80 -5.37 2.51 9.72
CA THR A 80 -4.79 1.35 10.37
C THR A 80 -3.57 1.76 11.19
N PRO A 81 -3.59 1.59 12.52
CA PRO A 81 -2.43 1.89 13.34
C PRO A 81 -1.25 1.03 12.90
N ASP A 82 -0.05 1.61 12.93
CA ASP A 82 1.21 0.94 12.61
C ASP A 82 1.31 0.37 11.17
N PHE A 83 0.41 0.79 10.27
CA PHE A 83 0.40 0.31 8.89
C PHE A 83 1.75 0.51 8.19
N TRP A 84 2.26 1.74 8.19
CA TRP A 84 3.54 2.06 7.55
C TRP A 84 4.72 1.37 8.22
N MET A 85 4.64 1.06 9.52
CA MET A 85 5.65 0.28 10.23
C MET A 85 5.70 -1.14 9.68
N LYS A 86 4.54 -1.78 9.54
CA LYS A 86 4.46 -3.13 8.97
C LYS A 86 4.93 -3.18 7.52
N ILE A 87 4.50 -2.22 6.67
CA ILE A 87 4.96 -2.15 5.28
C ILE A 87 6.47 -1.92 5.23
N GLY A 88 7.02 -1.06 6.10
CA GLY A 88 8.45 -0.84 6.22
C GLY A 88 9.23 -2.12 6.59
N GLU A 89 8.69 -2.94 7.49
CA GLU A 89 9.27 -4.26 7.83
C GLU A 89 9.18 -5.25 6.66
N GLU A 90 8.04 -5.31 5.97
CA GLU A 90 7.85 -6.20 4.81
C GLU A 90 8.73 -5.84 3.62
N LEU A 91 8.97 -4.54 3.42
CA LEU A 91 9.92 -4.03 2.43
C LEU A 91 11.38 -4.11 2.91
N ARG A 92 11.62 -4.65 4.11
CA ARG A 92 12.93 -4.76 4.77
C ARG A 92 13.64 -3.40 4.90
N LEU A 93 12.88 -2.31 5.00
CA LEU A 93 13.38 -0.96 5.28
C LEU A 93 13.58 -0.73 6.78
N ILE A 94 12.77 -1.42 7.59
CA ILE A 94 12.87 -1.45 9.04
C ILE A 94 13.47 -2.79 9.47
N HIS A 95 14.48 -2.74 10.32
CA HIS A 95 15.04 -3.91 10.98
C HIS A 95 14.54 -4.00 12.44
N PRO A 96 14.26 -5.21 12.98
CA PRO A 96 13.78 -5.35 14.36
C PRO A 96 14.74 -4.82 15.44
N ARG A 97 16.03 -4.67 15.11
CA ARG A 97 17.05 -4.12 16.02
C ARG A 97 17.18 -2.60 15.92
N ASP A 98 16.46 -1.95 15.01
CA ASP A 98 16.50 -0.50 14.90
C ASP A 98 15.86 0.12 16.14
N VAL A 99 16.49 1.19 16.64
CA VAL A 99 15.93 1.98 17.73
C VAL A 99 14.61 2.62 17.29
N THR A 100 13.69 2.85 18.24
CA THR A 100 12.35 3.35 17.96
C THR A 100 12.34 4.61 17.09
N SER A 101 13.25 5.56 17.32
CA SER A 101 13.34 6.79 16.52
C SER A 101 13.66 6.54 15.05
N ALA A 102 14.57 5.61 14.74
CA ALA A 102 14.92 5.25 13.37
C ALA A 102 13.74 4.55 12.67
N ARG A 103 12.98 3.72 13.40
CA ARG A 103 11.77 3.07 12.87
C ARG A 103 10.72 4.11 12.50
N LEU A 104 10.48 5.09 13.38
CA LEU A 104 9.52 6.17 13.13
C LEU A 104 9.92 7.06 11.94
N GLU A 105 11.21 7.39 11.81
CA GLU A 105 11.70 8.16 10.67
C GLU A 105 11.43 7.42 9.34
N VAL A 106 11.69 6.11 9.31
CA VAL A 106 11.40 5.27 8.15
C VAL A 106 9.91 5.25 7.83
N THR A 107 9.04 5.10 8.83
CA THR A 107 7.58 5.07 8.61
C THR A 107 7.05 6.39 8.09
N ASP A 108 7.47 7.51 8.68
CA ASP A 108 7.02 8.84 8.28
C ASP A 108 7.47 9.15 6.86
N ARG A 109 8.71 8.79 6.53
CA ARG A 109 9.26 8.97 5.18
C ARG A 109 8.53 8.09 4.17
N LEU A 110 8.22 6.84 4.51
CA LEU A 110 7.50 5.92 3.65
C LEU A 110 6.08 6.44 3.33
N ALA A 111 5.36 6.91 4.36
CA ALA A 111 4.03 7.51 4.21
C ALA A 111 4.09 8.76 3.32
N ALA A 112 5.06 9.64 3.55
CA ALA A 112 5.23 10.85 2.75
C ALA A 112 5.53 10.56 1.27
N ILE A 113 6.38 9.57 0.99
CA ILE A 113 6.69 9.14 -0.38
C ILE A 113 5.46 8.55 -1.05
N TYR A 114 4.74 7.66 -0.37
CA TYR A 114 3.50 7.09 -0.91
C TYR A 114 2.50 8.19 -1.25
N LYS A 115 2.26 9.12 -0.32
CA LYS A 115 1.33 10.25 -0.51
C LYS A 115 1.71 11.10 -1.71
N ARG A 116 3.00 11.43 -1.85
CA ARG A 116 3.50 12.25 -2.95
C ARG A 116 3.40 11.54 -4.30
N CYS A 117 3.73 10.24 -4.34
CA CYS A 117 3.98 9.56 -5.61
C CYS A 117 2.85 8.64 -6.06
N LEU A 118 2.26 7.88 -5.13
CA LEU A 118 1.39 6.74 -5.44
C LEU A 118 -0.08 6.94 -5.06
N GLU A 119 -0.38 7.73 -4.03
CA GLU A 119 -1.76 7.86 -3.50
C GLU A 119 -2.79 8.14 -4.60
N GLN A 120 -2.58 9.19 -5.38
CA GLN A 120 -3.51 9.56 -6.46
C GLN A 120 -3.55 8.50 -7.58
N PHE A 121 -2.41 7.90 -7.90
CA PHE A 121 -2.32 6.85 -8.92
C PHE A 121 -3.11 5.61 -8.51
N ASP A 122 -2.88 5.12 -7.28
CA ASP A 122 -3.55 3.95 -6.71
C ASP A 122 -5.04 4.20 -6.52
N THR A 123 -5.43 5.42 -6.14
CA THR A 123 -6.83 5.82 -6.03
C THR A 123 -7.56 5.71 -7.37
N ILE A 124 -6.98 6.27 -8.44
CA ILE A 124 -7.55 6.17 -9.79
C ILE A 124 -7.64 4.70 -10.22
N TYR A 125 -6.57 3.93 -9.99
CA TYR A 125 -6.55 2.50 -10.32
C TYR A 125 -7.67 1.72 -9.61
N VAL A 126 -7.81 1.91 -8.30
CA VAL A 126 -8.84 1.27 -7.47
C VAL A 126 -10.25 1.65 -7.95
N ILE A 127 -10.51 2.94 -8.18
CA ILE A 127 -11.82 3.43 -8.66
C ILE A 127 -12.16 2.80 -10.01
N SER A 128 -11.24 2.85 -10.98
CA SER A 128 -11.47 2.29 -12.30
C SER A 128 -11.71 0.78 -12.25
N PHE A 129 -10.98 0.05 -11.40
CA PHE A 129 -11.20 -1.39 -11.23
C PHE A 129 -12.57 -1.70 -10.62
N VAL A 130 -12.99 -0.97 -9.58
CA VAL A 130 -14.31 -1.13 -8.95
C VAL A 130 -15.43 -0.86 -9.96
N GLN A 131 -15.31 0.21 -10.76
CA GLN A 131 -16.30 0.55 -11.79
C GLN A 131 -16.43 -0.55 -12.85
N GLU A 132 -15.30 -1.06 -13.35
CA GLU A 132 -15.27 -2.15 -14.34
C GLU A 132 -15.96 -3.41 -13.82
N VAL A 133 -15.65 -3.82 -12.58
CA VAL A 133 -16.27 -5.01 -11.98
C VAL A 133 -17.77 -4.81 -11.78
N GLN A 134 -18.19 -3.63 -11.31
CA GLN A 134 -19.61 -3.32 -11.12
C GLN A 134 -20.38 -3.32 -12.45
N HIS A 135 -19.80 -2.76 -13.51
CA HIS A 135 -20.40 -2.76 -14.84
C HIS A 135 -20.60 -4.20 -15.35
N ARG A 136 -19.59 -5.07 -15.20
CA ARG A 136 -19.70 -6.50 -15.56
C ARG A 136 -20.79 -7.22 -14.77
N MET A 137 -20.86 -7.00 -13.46
CA MET A 137 -21.90 -7.61 -12.62
C MET A 137 -23.30 -7.12 -12.98
N ALA A 138 -23.46 -5.86 -13.40
CA ALA A 138 -24.75 -5.32 -13.83
C ALA A 138 -25.21 -5.88 -15.18
N GLN A 139 -24.28 -6.12 -16.12
CA GLN A 139 -24.58 -6.73 -17.42
C GLN A 139 -24.97 -8.21 -17.31
N ASP A 140 -24.36 -8.95 -16.38
CA ASP A 140 -24.69 -10.36 -16.13
C ASP A 140 -26.11 -10.53 -15.56
N LYS A 141 -26.57 -9.57 -14.77
CA LYS A 141 -27.91 -9.57 -14.16
C LYS A 141 -29.06 -9.25 -15.13
N THR A 142 -28.77 -8.80 -16.36
CA THR A 142 -29.80 -8.39 -17.34
C THR A 142 -30.15 -9.47 -18.38
N ILE A 143 -29.57 -10.67 -18.28
CA ILE A 143 -29.81 -11.81 -19.19
C ILE A 143 -30.45 -12.99 -18.41
N GLY A 144 -31.08 -12.74 -17.27
CA GLY A 144 -31.79 -13.73 -16.45
C GLY A 144 -33.29 -13.49 -16.38
#